data_AF-A0A4S8IQT5-F1
#
_entry.id   AF-A0A4S8IQT5-F1
#
_cell.length_a   1.000
_cell.length_b   1.000
_cell.length_c   1.000
_cell.angle_alpha   90.00
_cell.angle_beta   90.00
_cell.angle_gamma   90.00
#
_symmetry.space_group_name_H-M   'P 1'
#
loop_
_entity.id
_entity.type
_entity.pdbx_description
1 polymer ?
#
loop_
_entity_poly.entity_id
_entity_poly.type
_entity_poly.pdbx_seq_one_letter_code
_entity_poly.pdbx_strand_id
1 'polypeptide(L)'
;MAGFATLASVALFVFLLGFAQCKTVKRDVKALNEIKASLGWRVVYAWVGDDPCGDGDLPPWSGVTCSQQGDYRVVTELEVYAVSIVGPFPIAVTNLLDLTRLDLHNNKLTGPIPPQIGQLKHLKILYTPSQLLC
;
A
#
# COMPACT_ATOMS: atom_id res chain seq x y z
N MET A 1 10.13 -10.18 -57.68
CA MET A 1 10.46 -9.24 -56.59
C MET A 1 9.18 -8.99 -55.80
N ALA A 2 8.96 -9.74 -54.72
CA ALA A 2 7.84 -9.55 -53.81
C ALA A 2 8.41 -9.62 -52.39
N GLY A 3 8.16 -8.58 -51.61
CA GLY A 3 8.84 -8.29 -50.35
C GLY A 3 8.40 -9.22 -49.22
N PHE A 4 9.37 -9.92 -48.62
CA PHE A 4 9.24 -10.58 -47.33
C PHE A 4 9.85 -9.66 -46.26
N ALA A 5 9.06 -8.71 -45.79
CA ALA A 5 9.32 -7.82 -44.67
C ALA A 5 7.96 -7.60 -44.00
N THR A 6 7.66 -7.84 -42.73
CA THR A 6 8.46 -7.98 -41.51
C THR A 6 7.57 -8.61 -40.42
N LEU A 7 7.51 -9.95 -40.29
CA LEU A 7 6.86 -10.57 -39.12
C LEU A 7 7.65 -10.33 -37.82
N ALA A 8 8.97 -10.12 -37.95
CA ALA A 8 9.85 -9.80 -36.82
C ALA A 8 9.60 -8.42 -36.21
N SER A 9 9.13 -7.43 -36.98
CA SER A 9 8.91 -6.06 -36.49
C SER A 9 7.64 -5.92 -35.65
N VAL A 10 6.61 -6.73 -35.92
CA VAL A 10 5.37 -6.74 -35.12
C VAL A 10 5.62 -7.39 -33.75
N ALA A 11 6.39 -8.48 -33.71
CA ALA A 11 6.77 -9.14 -32.46
C ALA A 11 7.61 -8.22 -31.54
N LEU A 12 8.50 -7.41 -32.12
CA LEU A 12 9.32 -6.45 -31.36
C LEU A 12 8.47 -5.33 -30.73
N PHE A 13 7.43 -4.87 -31.42
CA PHE A 13 6.49 -3.86 -30.90
C PHE A 13 5.55 -4.41 -29.83
N VAL A 14 5.13 -5.67 -29.94
CA VAL A 14 4.33 -6.35 -28.90
C VAL A 14 5.18 -6.65 -27.66
N PHE A 15 6.49 -6.88 -27.82
CA PHE A 15 7.42 -7.07 -26.69
C PHE A 15 7.75 -5.77 -25.93
N LEU A 16 7.61 -4.60 -26.57
CA LEU A 16 7.78 -3.28 -25.93
C LEU A 16 6.52 -2.83 -25.16
N LEU A 17 5.39 -3.51 -25.34
CA LEU A 17 4.21 -3.40 -24.48
C LEU A 17 4.31 -4.38 -23.30
N GLY A 18 5.52 -4.61 -22.79
CA GLY A 18 5.67 -5.14 -21.44
C GLY A 18 4.88 -4.20 -20.53
N PHE A 19 3.82 -4.72 -19.91
CA PHE A 19 2.95 -3.96 -19.01
C PHE A 19 3.85 -3.19 -18.04
N ALA A 20 4.05 -1.90 -18.27
CA ALA A 20 4.79 -1.05 -17.36
C ALA A 20 3.89 -0.88 -16.14
N GLN A 21 3.96 -1.84 -15.22
CA GLN A 21 3.24 -1.75 -13.97
C GLN A 21 3.84 -0.60 -13.18
N CYS A 22 3.02 0.42 -12.99
CA CYS A 22 3.37 1.61 -12.24
C CYS A 22 3.82 1.18 -10.85
N LYS A 23 5.06 1.48 -10.45
CA LYS A 23 5.53 1.10 -9.11
C LYS A 23 4.87 1.94 -8.04
N THR A 24 4.74 1.38 -6.84
CA THR A 24 4.29 2.17 -5.69
C THR A 24 5.33 3.22 -5.32
N VAL A 25 4.88 4.43 -5.01
CA VAL A 25 5.76 5.55 -4.64
C VAL A 25 6.62 5.16 -3.43
N LYS A 26 7.92 5.46 -3.48
CA LYS A 26 8.91 5.03 -2.46
C LYS A 26 8.54 5.43 -1.03
N ARG A 27 7.86 6.57 -0.86
CA ARG A 27 7.36 7.04 0.43
C ARG A 27 6.39 6.02 1.06
N ASP A 28 5.44 5.54 0.29
CA ASP A 28 4.40 4.61 0.76
C ASP A 28 4.99 3.23 1.02
N VAL A 29 5.89 2.79 0.14
CA VAL A 29 6.66 1.55 0.34
C VAL A 29 7.44 1.59 1.66
N LYS A 30 8.13 2.70 1.95
CA LYS A 30 8.87 2.88 3.21
C LYS A 30 7.92 2.88 4.42
N ALA A 31 6.82 3.64 4.35
CA ALA A 31 5.84 3.74 5.42
C ALA A 31 5.22 2.37 5.76
N LEU A 32 4.78 1.61 4.76
CA LEU A 32 4.21 0.29 4.97
C LEU A 32 5.24 -0.73 5.47
N ASN A 33 6.52 -0.63 5.08
CA ASN A 33 7.57 -1.49 5.62
C ASN A 33 7.90 -1.16 7.09
N GLU A 34 7.87 0.11 7.50
CA GLU A 34 7.99 0.50 8.91
C GLU A 34 6.80 -0.01 9.74
N ILE A 35 5.59 0.08 9.18
CA ILE A 35 4.40 -0.52 9.79
C ILE A 35 4.62 -2.03 9.91
N LYS A 36 4.96 -2.73 8.83
CA LYS A 36 5.25 -4.18 8.82
C LYS A 36 6.24 -4.59 9.92
N ALA A 37 7.31 -3.82 10.11
CA ALA A 37 8.29 -4.05 11.17
C ALA A 37 7.69 -3.90 12.59
N SER A 38 6.78 -2.94 12.79
CA SER A 38 6.07 -2.75 14.07
C SER A 38 5.00 -3.83 14.35
N LEU A 39 4.43 -4.45 13.32
CA LEU A 39 3.38 -5.46 13.45
C LEU A 39 3.92 -6.87 13.75
N GLY A 40 5.23 -7.09 13.55
CA GLY A 40 5.90 -8.38 13.79
C GLY A 40 5.41 -9.51 12.88
N TRP A 41 5.58 -10.76 13.30
CA TRP A 41 5.24 -11.96 12.50
C TRP A 41 3.74 -12.12 12.20
N ARG A 42 2.87 -11.32 12.84
CA ARG A 42 1.41 -11.52 12.86
C ARG A 42 0.72 -11.23 11.52
N VAL A 43 1.38 -10.51 10.62
CA VAL A 43 0.87 -10.14 9.27
C VAL A 43 1.74 -10.71 8.14
N VAL A 44 2.77 -11.49 8.48
CA VAL A 44 3.86 -11.86 7.54
C VAL A 44 3.39 -12.72 6.37
N TYR A 45 2.34 -13.51 6.53
CA TYR A 45 1.80 -14.35 5.45
C TYR A 45 0.95 -13.56 4.43
N ALA A 46 0.51 -12.34 4.78
CA ALA A 46 -0.42 -11.57 3.96
C ALA A 46 0.24 -10.40 3.20
N TRP A 47 1.45 -9.99 3.62
CA TRP A 47 2.22 -8.87 3.08
C TRP A 47 3.53 -9.39 2.46
N VAL A 48 3.41 -10.01 1.29
CA VAL A 48 4.48 -10.72 0.56
C VAL A 48 4.98 -9.88 -0.61
N GLY A 49 6.28 -9.97 -0.92
CA GLY A 49 6.91 -9.20 -1.99
C GLY A 49 7.36 -7.80 -1.56
N ASP A 50 7.95 -7.08 -2.52
CA ASP A 50 8.58 -5.77 -2.29
C ASP A 50 7.63 -4.59 -2.59
N ASP A 51 6.61 -4.78 -3.44
CA ASP A 51 5.64 -3.74 -3.80
C ASP A 51 4.30 -3.98 -3.07
N PRO A 52 3.88 -3.08 -2.16
CA PRO A 52 2.63 -3.22 -1.42
C PRO A 52 1.36 -3.20 -2.28
N CYS A 53 1.42 -2.60 -3.46
CA CYS A 53 0.30 -2.59 -4.40
C CYS A 53 0.35 -3.80 -5.35
N GLY A 54 1.32 -4.70 -5.20
CA GLY A 54 1.57 -5.83 -6.09
C GLY A 54 2.39 -5.42 -7.31
N ASP A 55 3.16 -6.33 -7.88
CA ASP A 55 4.10 -6.09 -8.99
C ASP A 55 3.76 -6.87 -10.26
N GLY A 56 2.61 -7.55 -10.28
CA GLY A 56 2.13 -8.38 -11.39
C GLY A 56 2.37 -9.85 -11.21
N ASP A 57 3.46 -10.21 -10.55
CA ASP A 57 3.74 -11.58 -10.14
C ASP A 57 3.06 -11.89 -8.80
N LEU A 58 2.98 -10.88 -7.93
CA LEU A 58 2.33 -10.95 -6.62
C LEU A 58 1.13 -9.98 -6.52
N PRO A 59 0.07 -10.39 -5.78
CA PRO A 59 -1.06 -9.51 -5.52
C PRO A 59 -0.68 -8.35 -4.59
N PRO A 60 -1.50 -7.29 -4.52
CA PRO A 60 -1.40 -6.29 -3.47
C PRO A 60 -1.41 -6.94 -2.07
N TRP A 61 -0.72 -6.31 -1.13
CA TRP A 61 -0.74 -6.72 0.27
C TRP A 61 -2.18 -6.70 0.80
N SER A 62 -2.54 -7.72 1.59
CA SER A 62 -3.90 -7.79 2.12
C SER A 62 -4.26 -6.56 2.94
N GLY A 63 -5.43 -5.97 2.64
CA GLY A 63 -5.88 -4.73 3.27
C GLY A 63 -5.24 -3.45 2.70
N VAL A 64 -4.38 -3.55 1.68
CA VAL A 64 -3.81 -2.38 0.99
C VAL A 64 -4.55 -2.19 -0.34
N THR A 65 -5.13 -1.00 -0.51
CA THR A 65 -5.72 -0.57 -1.79
C THR A 65 -4.93 0.61 -2.32
N CYS A 66 -4.71 0.62 -3.63
CA CYS A 66 -3.90 1.62 -4.31
C CYS A 66 -4.62 2.23 -5.50
N SER A 67 -4.26 3.47 -5.81
CA SER A 67 -4.72 4.19 -7.00
C SER A 67 -3.52 4.56 -7.88
N GLN A 68 -3.72 4.53 -9.19
CA GLN A 68 -2.72 4.97 -10.16
C GLN A 68 -2.71 6.49 -10.27
N GLN A 69 -1.52 7.07 -10.25
CA GLN A 69 -1.25 8.49 -10.42
C GLN A 69 -0.13 8.65 -11.46
N GLY A 70 -0.51 8.88 -12.73
CA GLY A 70 0.45 8.93 -13.83
C GLY A 70 1.19 7.60 -13.99
N ASP A 71 2.50 7.62 -13.74
CA ASP A 71 3.43 6.50 -13.86
C ASP A 71 3.74 5.78 -12.52
N TYR A 72 3.09 6.18 -11.42
CA TYR A 72 3.23 5.54 -10.11
C TYR A 72 1.88 5.18 -9.48
N ARG A 73 1.91 4.39 -8.40
CA ARG A 73 0.77 4.12 -7.54
C ARG A 73 0.97 4.71 -6.16
N VAL A 74 -0.14 5.09 -5.53
CA VAL A 74 -0.21 5.56 -4.15
C VAL A 74 -1.18 4.70 -3.36
N VAL A 75 -0.94 4.56 -2.06
CA VAL A 75 -1.83 3.83 -1.15
C VAL A 75 -2.98 4.74 -0.75
N THR A 76 -4.21 4.32 -1.03
CA THR A 76 -5.43 5.07 -0.73
C THR A 76 -6.20 4.47 0.43
N GLU A 77 -6.11 3.15 0.66
CA GLU A 77 -6.79 2.52 1.79
C GLU A 77 -5.86 1.53 2.49
N LEU A 78 -5.87 1.58 3.82
CA LEU A 78 -5.16 0.64 4.69
C LEU A 78 -6.14 0.08 5.71
N GLU A 79 -6.48 -1.20 5.57
CA GLU A 79 -7.45 -1.91 6.38
C GLU A 79 -6.79 -3.11 7.05
N VAL A 80 -6.36 -2.90 8.29
CA VAL A 80 -5.67 -3.90 9.09
C VAL A 80 -6.37 -3.99 10.44
N TYR A 81 -7.61 -4.47 10.43
CA TYR A 81 -8.46 -4.61 11.62
C TYR A 81 -8.47 -6.06 12.13
N ALA A 82 -8.77 -6.25 13.42
CA ALA A 82 -8.99 -7.57 14.04
C ALA A 82 -7.83 -8.59 13.93
N VAL A 83 -6.59 -8.15 13.70
CA VAL A 83 -5.41 -9.04 13.57
C VAL A 83 -4.55 -9.09 14.84
N SER A 84 -5.09 -8.62 15.98
CA SER A 84 -4.42 -8.64 17.28
C SER A 84 -3.04 -7.97 17.28
N ILE A 85 -2.91 -6.87 16.54
CA ILE A 85 -1.71 -6.04 16.59
C ILE A 85 -1.59 -5.42 17.99
N VAL A 86 -0.39 -5.45 18.57
CA VAL A 86 -0.08 -4.90 19.89
C VAL A 86 1.05 -3.89 19.76
N GLY A 87 0.96 -2.77 20.48
CA GLY A 87 2.01 -1.74 20.50
C GLY A 87 1.46 -0.34 20.26
N PRO A 88 2.30 0.69 20.16
CA PRO A 88 1.82 2.05 19.94
C PRO A 88 1.13 2.21 18.57
N PHE A 89 0.29 3.24 18.41
CA PHE A 89 -0.20 3.65 17.09
C PHE A 89 0.99 3.88 16.13
N PRO A 90 1.02 3.24 14.94
CA PRO A 90 2.16 3.34 14.04
C PRO A 90 2.23 4.70 13.36
N ILE A 91 3.13 5.57 13.85
CA ILE A 91 3.31 6.94 13.32
C ILE A 91 3.58 6.96 11.81
N ALA A 92 4.21 5.92 11.26
CA ALA A 92 4.51 5.80 9.83
C ALA A 92 3.27 5.89 8.93
N VAL A 93 2.06 5.60 9.45
CA VAL A 93 0.81 5.78 8.70
C VAL A 93 0.60 7.23 8.26
N THR A 94 1.13 8.22 9.00
CA THR A 94 0.99 9.64 8.63
C THR A 94 1.80 10.03 7.40
N ASN A 95 2.62 9.12 6.86
CA ASN A 95 3.33 9.31 5.60
C ASN A 95 2.53 8.85 4.38
N LEU A 96 1.38 8.17 4.54
CA LEU A 96 0.51 7.77 3.44
C LEU A 96 -0.39 8.95 3.03
N LEU A 97 0.17 9.98 2.39
CA LEU A 97 -0.53 11.27 2.25
C LEU A 97 -1.80 11.21 1.39
N ASP A 98 -1.92 10.20 0.53
CA ASP A 98 -3.05 9.98 -0.38
C ASP A 98 -4.14 9.08 0.25
N LEU A 99 -3.97 8.70 1.53
CA LEU A 99 -4.86 7.80 2.24
C LEU A 99 -6.25 8.44 2.43
N THR A 100 -7.29 7.76 1.94
CA THR A 100 -8.69 8.12 2.09
C THR A 100 -9.38 7.34 3.20
N ARG A 101 -8.89 6.13 3.51
CA ARG A 101 -9.43 5.25 4.55
C ARG A 101 -8.31 4.61 5.36
N LEU A 102 -8.38 4.77 6.68
CA LEU A 102 -7.55 4.05 7.64
C LEU A 102 -8.44 3.26 8.58
N ASP A 103 -8.27 1.95 8.58
CA ASP A 103 -8.95 1.07 9.52
C ASP A 103 -7.95 0.22 10.31
N LEU A 104 -7.83 0.52 11.60
CA LEU A 104 -7.02 -0.21 12.57
C LEU A 104 -7.87 -0.71 13.75
N HIS A 105 -9.21 -0.73 13.64
CA HIS A 105 -10.08 -1.10 14.77
C HIS A 105 -9.90 -2.57 15.19
N ASN A 106 -10.38 -2.89 16.38
CA ASN A 106 -10.27 -4.25 16.95
C ASN A 106 -8.83 -4.78 17.02
N ASN A 107 -7.86 -3.88 17.19
CA ASN A 107 -6.48 -4.22 17.56
C ASN A 107 -6.19 -3.77 19.00
N LYS A 108 -5.04 -4.18 19.53
CA LYS A 108 -4.54 -3.83 20.86
C LYS A 108 -3.47 -2.75 20.77
N LEU A 109 -3.66 -1.75 19.89
CA LEU A 109 -2.76 -0.61 19.84
C LEU A 109 -2.89 0.18 21.15
N THR A 110 -1.86 0.91 21.55
CA THR A 110 -1.80 1.73 22.77
C THR A 110 -1.30 3.13 22.44
N GLY A 111 -1.47 4.05 23.40
CA GLY A 111 -1.07 5.45 23.22
C GLY A 111 -2.05 6.26 22.34
N PRO A 112 -1.84 7.58 22.24
CA PRO A 112 -2.74 8.47 21.52
C PRO A 112 -2.59 8.33 20.00
N ILE A 113 -3.64 8.73 19.28
CA ILE A 113 -3.52 9.01 17.84
C ILE A 113 -2.58 10.21 17.69
N PRO A 114 -1.49 10.10 16.91
CA PRO A 114 -0.54 11.20 16.76
C PRO A 114 -1.19 12.40 16.06
N PRO A 115 -0.91 13.65 16.50
CA PRO A 115 -1.49 14.85 15.88
C PRO A 115 -1.12 15.00 14.40
N GLN A 116 -0.03 14.38 13.96
CA GLN A 116 0.41 14.28 12.56
C GLN A 116 -0.64 13.61 11.66
N ILE A 117 -1.63 12.89 12.22
CA ILE A 117 -2.78 12.39 11.44
C ILE A 117 -3.50 13.52 10.69
N GLY A 118 -3.47 14.76 11.21
CA GLY A 118 -4.02 15.96 10.55
C GLY A 118 -3.28 16.38 9.27
N GLN A 119 -2.15 15.75 8.94
CA GLN A 119 -1.45 15.93 7.66
C GLN A 119 -2.12 15.14 6.52
N LEU A 120 -2.90 14.11 6.83
CA LEU A 120 -3.59 13.27 5.84
C LEU A 120 -4.83 14.00 5.29
N LYS A 121 -4.60 14.94 4.37
CA LYS A 121 -5.65 15.85 3.84
C LYS A 121 -6.75 15.13 3.05
N HIS A 122 -6.49 13.92 2.58
CA HIS A 122 -7.44 13.11 1.84
C HIS A 122 -8.22 12.13 2.71
N LEU A 123 -7.89 12.00 4.00
CA LEU A 123 -8.49 11.02 4.89
C LEU A 123 -9.95 11.37 5.18
N LYS A 124 -10.85 10.43 4.86
CA LYS A 124 -12.30 10.58 5.07
C LYS A 124 -12.83 9.64 6.13
N ILE A 125 -12.23 8.45 6.24
CA ILE A 125 -12.65 7.40 7.16
C ILE A 125 -11.47 7.03 8.05
N LEU A 126 -11.68 7.13 9.36
CA LEU A 126 -10.69 6.77 10.37
C LEU A 126 -11.38 5.89 11.42
N TYR A 127 -11.04 4.60 11.42
CA TYR A 127 -11.43 3.67 12.48
C TYR A 127 -10.20 3.33 13.32
N THR A 128 -10.24 3.68 14.60
CA THR A 128 -9.16 3.41 15.55
C THR A 128 -9.60 2.41 16.61
N PRO A 129 -8.66 1.72 17.28
CA PRO A 129 -8.98 0.90 18.43
C PRO A 129 -9.79 1.72 19.45
N SER A 130 -10.87 1.12 19.93
CA SER A 130 -11.70 1.64 21.00
C SER A 130 -10.91 1.63 22.31
N GLN A 131 -10.10 2.66 22.52
CA GLN A 131 -9.57 3.02 23.83
C GLN A 131 -10.34 4.25 24.27
N LEU A 132 -10.95 4.12 25.44
CA LEU A 132 -11.79 5.12 26.09
C LEU A 132 -11.28 6.54 25.82
N LEU A 133 -12.11 7.32 25.13
CA LEU A 133 -12.13 8.77 25.26
C LEU A 133 -12.29 9.06 26.77
N CYS A 134 -11.18 9.35 27.45
CA CYS A 134 -11.21 10.16 28.66
C CYS A 134 -11.17 11.62 28.24
#